data_AF-A0A6B9ZQQ8-F1
#
_entry.id   AF-A0A6B9ZQQ8-F1
#
_cell.length_a   1.000
_cell.length_b   1.000
_cell.length_c   1.000
_cell.angle_alpha   90.00
_cell.angle_beta   90.00
_cell.angle_gamma   90.00
#
_symmetry.space_group_name_H-M   'P 1'
#
loop_
_entity.id
_entity.type
_entity.pdbx_description
1 polymer ?
#
loop_
_entity_poly.entity_id
_entity_poly.type
_entity_poly.pdbx_seq_one_letter_code
_entity_poly.pdbx_strand_id
1 'polypeptide(L)'
;MFNFVSRPFCAVLCMALCACNQPNDKRAQNNDRNNIGTWKLVKDGDLKIPVDSISPNTTYVNVDYFKHLDSNYIAVTDQRNNNLNIYNLDSKRLSKRIHFETEGRNGIGHFYIADFKSFDSILVRGDDHHTLYLMDSSGKRLTSYELKLPGFDQSRELWFSVNNKPIILNDQIFGVMNLKVKSDKYVFTDLPVYHYSLKEAKVQLVKQIRFPADYMNPKDNWAPYHWEPSVCRYRNGIAYSFPIGDSVYAYNPNDEKVTAHYVPGVAGYQPAPSIKEPSMEELNNGAKNAYLNYLLRYDPYQNVFYRFVFRPVEKDEKYMDYFSAMLDKPITVQILDADDFSVKGETDLKAKIHYFRDFFIGQDGLYISNNHSANPENSEGFISYSKFKIVK
;
A
#
# COMPACT_ATOMS: atom_id res chain seq x y z
N MET A 1 -67.92 2.71 40.92
CA MET A 1 -66.79 2.17 40.13
C MET A 1 -66.16 3.31 39.36
N PHE A 2 -65.09 3.91 39.88
CA PHE A 2 -64.20 4.76 39.08
C PHE A 2 -62.78 4.46 39.55
N ASN A 3 -62.09 3.65 38.73
CA ASN A 3 -60.73 3.20 38.99
C ASN A 3 -59.76 4.33 38.67
N PHE A 4 -58.85 4.58 39.63
CA PHE A 4 -57.59 5.26 39.39
C PHE A 4 -56.79 4.48 38.35
N VAL A 5 -56.45 5.13 37.23
CA VAL A 5 -55.41 4.64 36.32
C VAL A 5 -54.29 5.68 36.30
N SER A 6 -53.18 5.26 36.87
CA SER A 6 -51.89 5.93 36.86
C SER A 6 -51.39 6.11 35.41
N ARG A 7 -50.90 7.31 35.10
CA ARG A 7 -50.12 7.58 33.89
C ARG A 7 -48.75 6.94 34.04
N PRO A 8 -48.28 6.08 33.11
CA PRO A 8 -46.86 5.81 33.00
C PRO A 8 -46.21 6.88 32.12
N PHE A 9 -45.15 7.49 32.64
CA PHE A 9 -44.22 8.34 31.92
C PHE A 9 -43.67 7.59 30.70
N CYS A 10 -43.81 8.17 29.51
CA CYS A 10 -43.10 7.74 28.31
C CYS A 10 -41.60 7.93 28.52
N ALA A 11 -40.88 6.86 28.82
CA ALA A 11 -39.45 6.80 28.58
C ALA A 11 -39.23 6.61 27.07
N VAL A 12 -39.08 7.71 26.35
CA VAL A 12 -38.57 7.69 24.98
C VAL A 12 -37.11 7.25 25.07
N LEU A 13 -36.88 5.96 24.87
CA LEU A 13 -35.57 5.38 24.68
C LEU A 13 -35.08 5.86 23.31
N CYS A 14 -34.41 7.01 23.27
CA CYS A 14 -33.64 7.44 22.09
C CYS A 14 -32.46 6.48 21.92
N MET A 15 -32.71 5.32 21.30
CA MET A 15 -31.67 4.56 20.63
C MET A 15 -31.22 5.39 19.43
N ALA A 16 -30.19 6.22 19.65
CA ALA A 16 -29.38 6.74 18.58
C ALA A 16 -28.70 5.52 17.92
N LEU A 17 -29.37 4.95 16.93
CA LEU A 17 -28.77 4.08 15.94
C LEU A 17 -27.75 4.93 15.19
N CYS A 18 -26.52 5.01 15.71
CA CYS A 18 -25.35 5.28 14.87
C CYS A 18 -25.18 4.06 13.96
N ALA A 19 -26.06 3.95 12.96
CA ALA A 19 -25.90 3.01 11.87
C ALA A 19 -24.62 3.41 11.14
N CYS A 20 -23.54 2.70 11.44
CA CYS A 20 -22.34 2.69 10.63
C CYS A 20 -22.71 2.06 9.28
N ASN A 21 -23.33 2.83 8.39
CA ASN A 21 -23.56 2.40 7.03
C ASN A 21 -22.20 2.31 6.36
N GLN A 22 -21.73 1.09 6.07
CA GLN A 22 -20.67 0.92 5.08
C GLN A 22 -21.13 1.64 3.81
N PRO A 23 -20.27 2.45 3.17
CA PRO A 23 -20.62 3.00 1.87
C PRO A 23 -20.93 1.82 0.95
N ASN A 24 -22.13 1.82 0.37
CA ASN A 24 -22.54 0.77 -0.55
C ASN A 24 -21.51 0.67 -1.66
N ASP A 25 -20.80 -0.46 -1.71
CA ASP A 25 -19.94 -0.79 -2.83
C ASP A 25 -20.84 -0.90 -4.06
N LYS A 26 -20.81 0.14 -4.89
CA LYS A 26 -21.50 0.11 -6.17
C LYS A 26 -20.66 -0.74 -7.11
N ARG A 27 -20.87 -2.06 -7.09
CA ARG A 27 -20.52 -2.86 -8.27
C ARG A 27 -21.44 -2.40 -9.39
N ALA A 28 -20.88 -1.86 -10.47
CA ALA A 28 -21.66 -1.77 -11.70
C ALA A 28 -21.97 -3.21 -12.14
N GLN A 29 -23.25 -3.52 -12.38
CA GLN A 29 -23.67 -4.85 -12.82
C GLN A 29 -23.03 -5.26 -14.16
N ASN A 30 -22.44 -4.30 -14.87
CA ASN A 30 -21.54 -4.47 -16.00
C ASN A 30 -20.31 -3.57 -15.79
N ASN A 31 -19.10 -4.07 -16.06
CA ASN A 31 -17.87 -3.25 -16.15
C ASN A 31 -18.00 -2.26 -17.32
N ASP A 32 -18.79 -1.20 -17.14
CA ASP A 32 -19.04 -0.19 -18.15
C ASP A 32 -17.75 0.60 -18.39
N ARG A 33 -17.10 0.28 -19.51
CA ARG A 33 -15.86 0.91 -19.98
C ARG A 33 -16.12 1.93 -21.09
N ASN A 34 -17.35 2.42 -21.23
CA ASN A 34 -17.70 3.39 -22.29
C ASN A 34 -17.02 4.76 -22.09
N ASN A 35 -16.55 5.06 -20.88
CA ASN A 35 -15.98 6.37 -20.52
C ASN A 35 -14.51 6.28 -20.05
N ILE A 36 -13.70 5.42 -20.67
CA ILE A 36 -12.24 5.41 -20.43
C ILE A 36 -11.61 6.53 -21.26
N GLY A 37 -10.88 7.44 -20.60
CA GLY A 37 -10.17 8.50 -21.29
C GLY A 37 -8.97 8.01 -22.12
N THR A 38 -8.34 8.95 -22.83
CA THR A 38 -7.26 8.66 -23.80
C THR A 38 -5.85 8.81 -23.23
N TRP A 39 -5.70 9.19 -21.95
CA TRP A 39 -4.40 9.49 -21.39
C TRP A 39 -3.50 8.26 -21.37
N LYS A 40 -2.19 8.47 -21.55
CA LYS A 40 -1.19 7.40 -21.57
C LYS A 40 0.03 7.79 -20.78
N LEU A 41 0.66 6.79 -20.16
CA LEU A 41 2.03 6.88 -19.71
C LEU A 41 2.95 6.65 -20.90
N VAL A 42 3.81 7.62 -21.19
CA VAL A 42 4.84 7.52 -22.22
C VAL A 42 6.20 7.60 -21.54
N LYS A 43 7.09 6.67 -21.86
CA LYS A 43 8.46 6.68 -21.34
C LYS A 43 9.19 7.94 -21.85
N ASP A 44 9.69 8.75 -20.92
CA ASP A 44 10.41 10.02 -21.14
C ASP A 44 11.87 9.90 -20.67
N GLY A 45 12.48 8.74 -20.90
CA GLY A 45 13.88 8.45 -20.57
C GLY A 45 14.08 7.56 -19.34
N ASP A 46 15.33 7.46 -18.92
CA ASP A 46 15.78 6.62 -17.81
C ASP A 46 16.59 7.41 -16.79
N LEU A 47 16.38 7.09 -15.51
CA LEU A 47 17.25 7.47 -14.42
C LEU A 47 18.16 6.28 -14.11
N LYS A 48 19.48 6.47 -14.16
CA LYS A 48 20.47 5.48 -13.75
C LYS A 48 21.44 6.10 -12.76
N ILE A 49 21.59 5.47 -11.59
CA ILE A 49 22.45 5.92 -10.50
C ILE A 49 23.37 4.75 -10.14
N PRO A 50 24.70 4.90 -10.21
CA PRO A 50 25.63 3.85 -9.81
C PRO A 50 25.47 3.55 -8.32
N VAL A 51 25.48 2.27 -7.98
CA VAL A 51 25.58 1.79 -6.59
C VAL A 51 27.01 1.38 -6.28
N ASP A 52 27.38 1.47 -5.00
CA ASP A 52 28.67 0.96 -4.53
C ASP A 52 28.63 -0.57 -4.38
N SER A 53 29.78 -1.18 -4.08
CA SER A 53 29.91 -2.65 -4.01
C SER A 53 29.15 -3.30 -2.85
N ILE A 54 28.56 -2.51 -1.95
CA ILE A 54 27.84 -3.02 -0.78
C ILE A 54 26.33 -2.75 -0.83
N SER A 55 25.89 -1.78 -1.64
CA SER A 55 24.47 -1.45 -1.79
C SER A 55 23.79 -2.36 -2.82
N PRO A 56 22.59 -2.88 -2.52
CA PRO A 56 21.79 -3.57 -3.52
C PRO A 56 21.24 -2.56 -4.55
N ASN A 57 21.06 -3.02 -5.79
CA ASN A 57 20.40 -2.26 -6.84
C ASN A 57 18.87 -2.44 -6.86
N THR A 58 18.35 -3.34 -6.02
CA THR A 58 16.92 -3.60 -5.85
C THR A 58 16.53 -3.39 -4.39
N THR A 59 15.35 -2.84 -4.16
CA THR A 59 14.74 -2.78 -2.83
C THR A 59 13.34 -3.39 -2.84
N TYR A 60 12.96 -4.15 -1.82
CA TYR A 60 11.67 -4.86 -1.77
C TYR A 60 10.48 -3.98 -1.37
N VAL A 61 10.73 -2.70 -1.10
CA VAL A 61 9.74 -1.71 -0.65
C VAL A 61 9.83 -0.46 -1.51
N ASN A 62 8.73 0.26 -1.63
CA ASN A 62 8.69 1.49 -2.40
C ASN A 62 9.67 2.54 -1.84
N VAL A 63 10.20 3.36 -2.75
CA VAL A 63 11.24 4.36 -2.46
C VAL A 63 10.60 5.70 -2.11
N ASP A 64 11.17 6.40 -1.13
CA ASP A 64 10.67 7.71 -0.74
C ASP A 64 11.39 8.81 -1.52
N TYR A 65 10.65 9.50 -2.39
CA TYR A 65 11.12 10.70 -3.06
C TYR A 65 10.89 11.92 -2.18
N PHE A 66 11.88 12.82 -2.12
CA PHE A 66 11.75 14.09 -1.43
C PHE A 66 12.64 15.16 -2.06
N LYS A 67 12.27 16.42 -1.84
CA LYS A 67 13.07 17.59 -2.19
C LYS A 67 13.74 18.13 -0.93
N HIS A 68 15.02 18.47 -1.02
CA HIS A 68 15.73 19.17 0.05
C HIS A 68 16.58 20.27 -0.56
N LEU A 69 16.37 21.51 -0.11
CA LEU A 69 16.88 22.71 -0.77
C LEU A 69 16.46 22.70 -2.26
N ASP A 70 17.40 22.93 -3.17
CA ASP A 70 17.15 22.95 -4.61
C ASP A 70 17.35 21.59 -5.30
N SER A 71 17.62 20.53 -4.54
CA SER A 71 17.93 19.21 -5.07
C SER A 71 16.86 18.16 -4.80
N ASN A 72 16.80 17.20 -5.72
CA ASN A 72 15.89 16.06 -5.65
C ASN A 72 16.61 14.82 -5.11
N TYR A 73 15.93 14.06 -4.26
CA TYR A 73 16.50 12.88 -3.62
C TYR A 73 15.54 11.70 -3.60
N ILE A 74 16.12 10.52 -3.49
CA ILE A 74 15.41 9.29 -3.13
C ILE A 74 16.07 8.64 -1.91
N ALA A 75 15.25 8.10 -1.01
CA ALA A 75 15.68 7.26 0.11
C ALA A 75 15.38 5.79 -0.21
N VAL A 76 16.43 5.01 -0.38
CA VAL A 76 16.37 3.61 -0.80
C VAL A 76 16.73 2.71 0.36
N THR A 77 15.81 1.84 0.74
CA THR A 77 15.95 0.87 1.82
C THR A 77 16.93 -0.23 1.41
N ASP A 78 17.99 -0.42 2.20
CA ASP A 78 18.93 -1.52 2.13
C ASP A 78 18.84 -2.36 3.41
N GLN A 79 17.91 -3.32 3.38
CA GLN A 79 17.62 -4.22 4.50
C GLN A 79 18.80 -5.14 4.81
N ARG A 80 19.64 -5.48 3.81
CA ARG A 80 20.76 -6.40 3.98
C ARG A 80 21.82 -5.84 4.91
N ASN A 81 22.04 -4.52 4.87
CA ASN A 81 23.08 -3.86 5.64
C ASN A 81 22.54 -2.90 6.71
N ASN A 82 21.24 -2.97 7.03
CA ASN A 82 20.55 -2.03 7.93
C ASN A 82 20.77 -0.56 7.56
N ASN A 83 20.72 -0.24 6.27
CA ASN A 83 21.01 1.10 5.77
C ASN A 83 19.80 1.72 5.08
N LEU A 84 19.65 3.03 5.24
CA LEU A 84 18.86 3.88 4.34
C LEU A 84 19.82 4.73 3.50
N ASN A 85 19.86 4.44 2.21
CA ASN A 85 20.75 5.10 1.25
C ASN A 85 20.02 6.27 0.60
N ILE A 86 20.56 7.48 0.77
CA ILE A 86 20.01 8.72 0.22
C ILE A 86 20.79 9.08 -1.05
N TYR A 87 20.16 8.96 -2.21
CA TYR A 87 20.75 9.33 -3.49
C TYR A 87 20.25 10.69 -3.94
N ASN A 88 21.16 11.55 -4.40
CA ASN A 88 20.83 12.81 -5.05
C ASN A 88 20.60 12.55 -6.54
N LEU A 89 19.44 12.95 -7.05
CA LEU A 89 19.00 12.67 -8.42
C LEU A 89 19.67 13.59 -9.45
N ASP A 90 20.08 14.80 -9.06
CA ASP A 90 20.68 15.77 -9.99
C ASP A 90 22.14 15.39 -10.30
N SER A 91 22.91 15.10 -9.26
CA SER A 91 24.29 14.61 -9.36
C SER A 91 24.39 13.11 -9.68
N LYS A 92 23.29 12.37 -9.52
CA LYS A 92 23.18 10.91 -9.70
C LYS A 92 24.21 10.15 -8.88
N ARG A 93 24.29 10.46 -7.57
CA ARG A 93 25.27 9.86 -6.64
C ARG A 93 24.66 9.61 -5.28
N LEU A 94 25.22 8.66 -4.55
CA LEU A 94 24.95 8.48 -3.13
C LEU A 94 25.39 9.74 -2.38
N SER A 95 24.45 10.41 -1.73
CA SER A 95 24.69 11.63 -0.95
C SER A 95 24.93 11.32 0.52
N LYS A 96 24.21 10.34 1.07
CA LYS A 96 24.30 9.96 2.49
C LYS A 96 23.89 8.52 2.67
N ARG A 97 24.54 7.82 3.61
CA ARG A 97 24.11 6.52 4.13
C ARG A 97 23.76 6.70 5.60
N ILE A 98 22.56 6.29 5.98
CA ILE A 98 22.11 6.28 7.37
C ILE A 98 22.13 4.81 7.81
N HIS A 99 22.98 4.48 8.76
CA HIS A 99 23.05 3.13 9.31
C HIS A 99 22.20 3.04 10.58
N PHE A 100 21.40 2.00 10.72
CA PHE A 100 20.63 1.73 11.92
C PHE A 100 21.29 0.62 12.74
N GLU A 101 21.59 0.91 14.00
CA GLU A 101 22.18 -0.05 14.92
C GLU A 101 21.23 -1.24 15.13
N THR A 102 21.78 -2.46 15.17
CA THR A 102 20.99 -3.66 15.51
C THR A 102 20.69 -3.72 17.01
N GLU A 103 21.67 -3.34 17.84
CA GLU A 103 21.62 -3.45 19.30
C GLU A 103 21.94 -2.11 19.98
N GLY A 104 21.82 -2.08 21.31
CA GLY A 104 22.13 -0.90 22.12
C GLY A 104 21.00 0.11 22.18
N ARG A 105 21.32 1.35 22.62
CA ARG A 105 20.30 2.37 22.92
C ARG A 105 19.54 2.84 21.67
N ASN A 106 20.10 2.74 20.48
CA ASN A 106 19.41 3.04 19.22
C ASN A 106 19.10 1.77 18.41
N GLY A 107 19.30 0.59 19.00
CA GLY A 107 19.10 -0.70 18.36
C GLY A 107 17.66 -0.88 17.90
N ILE A 108 17.48 -1.29 16.64
CA ILE A 108 16.17 -1.63 16.05
C ILE A 108 16.08 -3.10 15.61
N GLY A 109 17.12 -3.90 15.81
CA GLY A 109 17.20 -5.24 15.20
C GLY A 109 17.42 -5.13 13.68
N HIS A 110 16.71 -5.93 12.89
CA HIS A 110 16.78 -5.87 11.43
C HIS A 110 15.91 -4.73 10.87
N PHE A 111 16.52 -3.90 10.03
CA PHE A 111 15.82 -2.84 9.34
C PHE A 111 14.90 -3.43 8.26
N TYR A 112 13.60 -3.12 8.34
CA TYR A 112 12.64 -3.63 7.36
C TYR A 112 12.11 -2.55 6.42
N ILE A 113 11.51 -1.49 6.95
CA ILE A 113 10.92 -0.43 6.12
C ILE A 113 11.09 0.92 6.80
N ALA A 114 11.29 1.95 5.99
CA ALA A 114 11.26 3.33 6.42
C ALA A 114 10.18 4.13 5.66
N ASP A 115 9.65 5.14 6.35
CA ASP A 115 8.93 6.26 5.76
C ASP A 115 9.74 7.53 6.05
N PHE A 116 10.49 8.00 5.04
CA PHE A 116 11.32 9.20 5.16
C PHE A 116 10.45 10.46 5.03
N LYS A 117 10.51 11.36 6.02
CA LYS A 117 9.84 12.67 5.97
C LYS A 117 10.86 13.80 5.82
N SER A 118 11.90 13.73 6.64
CA SER A 118 12.99 14.70 6.66
C SER A 118 14.21 14.06 7.31
N PHE A 119 15.34 14.78 7.30
CA PHE A 119 16.59 14.33 7.92
C PHE A 119 16.53 14.22 9.46
N ASP A 120 15.45 14.65 10.09
CA ASP A 120 15.18 14.59 11.53
C ASP A 120 13.85 13.87 11.83
N SER A 121 13.20 13.30 10.81
CA SER A 121 11.94 12.60 10.95
C SER A 121 11.90 11.41 9.98
N ILE A 122 12.46 10.29 10.43
CA ILE A 122 12.47 9.03 9.70
C ILE A 122 11.75 8.00 10.55
N LEU A 123 10.56 7.57 10.14
CA LEU A 123 9.90 6.45 10.80
C LEU A 123 10.51 5.15 10.30
N VAL A 124 10.96 4.32 11.23
CA VAL A 124 11.66 3.07 10.94
C VAL A 124 10.97 1.94 11.67
N ARG A 125 10.72 0.85 10.93
CA ARG A 125 10.29 -0.43 11.49
C ARG A 125 11.48 -1.38 11.56
N GLY A 126 11.75 -1.86 12.78
CA GLY A 126 12.76 -2.85 13.10
C GLY A 126 12.17 -4.27 13.21
N ASP A 127 12.79 -5.15 14.00
CA ASP A 127 12.29 -6.51 14.23
C ASP A 127 10.96 -6.53 14.99
N ASP A 128 10.78 -5.64 15.96
CA ASP A 128 9.55 -5.57 16.73
C ASP A 128 8.39 -5.02 15.88
N HIS A 129 7.44 -5.91 15.58
CA HIS A 129 6.23 -5.62 14.82
C HIS A 129 5.27 -4.63 15.50
N HIS A 130 5.48 -4.31 16.78
CA HIS A 130 4.66 -3.38 17.54
C HIS A 130 5.37 -2.06 17.86
N THR A 131 6.61 -1.88 17.42
CA THR A 131 7.35 -0.64 17.67
C THR A 131 7.70 0.07 16.37
N LEU A 132 7.32 1.35 16.27
CA LEU A 132 7.90 2.26 15.27
C LEU A 132 8.90 3.19 15.95
N TYR A 133 10.10 3.28 15.37
CA TYR A 133 11.15 4.16 15.85
C TYR A 133 11.14 5.46 15.04
N LEU A 134 11.16 6.60 15.71
CA LEU A 134 11.47 7.88 15.07
C LEU A 134 12.97 8.12 15.17
N MET A 135 13.63 8.16 14.02
CA MET A 135 15.08 8.27 13.90
C MET A 135 15.46 9.58 13.23
N ASP A 136 16.64 10.09 13.57
CA ASP A 136 17.29 11.17 12.81
C ASP A 136 18.24 10.62 11.73
N SER A 137 18.80 11.52 10.92
CA SER A 137 19.72 11.16 9.83
C SER A 137 21.12 10.77 10.29
N SER A 138 21.41 10.78 11.58
CA SER A 138 22.61 10.14 12.13
C SER A 138 22.36 8.67 12.51
N GLY A 139 21.13 8.18 12.38
CA GLY A 139 20.74 6.84 12.81
C GLY A 139 20.42 6.75 14.30
N LYS A 140 20.25 7.88 14.99
CA LYS A 140 19.91 7.91 16.42
C LYS A 140 18.40 7.93 16.63
N ARG A 141 17.97 7.25 17.70
CA ARG A 141 16.57 7.19 18.09
C ARG A 141 16.18 8.47 18.83
N LEU A 142 15.23 9.22 18.27
CA LEU A 142 14.59 10.37 18.89
C LEU A 142 13.50 9.91 19.86
N THR A 143 12.64 8.99 19.42
CA THR A 143 11.60 8.37 20.25
C THR A 143 11.13 7.04 19.64
N SER A 144 10.21 6.35 20.30
CA SER A 144 9.53 5.16 19.80
C SER A 144 8.05 5.19 20.13
N TYR A 145 7.24 4.61 19.25
CA TYR A 145 5.80 4.48 19.39
C TYR A 145 5.45 3.00 19.57
N GLU A 146 4.90 2.66 20.75
CA GLU A 146 4.34 1.33 21.03
C GLU A 146 2.93 1.26 20.43
N LEU A 147 2.77 0.46 19.39
CA LEU A 147 1.56 0.32 18.60
C LEU A 147 0.76 -0.94 18.95
N LYS A 148 0.96 -1.48 20.15
CA LYS A 148 0.31 -2.71 20.60
C LYS A 148 -1.17 -2.50 20.91
N LEU A 149 -2.04 -3.21 20.18
CA LEU A 149 -3.48 -3.20 20.43
C LEU A 149 -3.82 -4.12 21.63
N PRO A 150 -4.51 -3.62 22.67
CA PRO A 150 -4.90 -4.44 23.81
C PRO A 150 -5.82 -5.60 23.40
N GLY A 151 -5.52 -6.82 23.85
CA GLY A 151 -6.33 -8.02 23.59
C GLY A 151 -6.09 -8.68 22.23
N PHE A 152 -5.13 -8.20 21.44
CA PHE A 152 -4.71 -8.83 20.19
C PHE A 152 -3.55 -9.80 20.46
N ASP A 153 -3.60 -10.96 19.81
CA ASP A 153 -2.52 -11.94 19.85
C ASP A 153 -1.44 -11.63 18.79
N GLN A 154 -0.33 -12.37 18.83
CA GLN A 154 0.79 -12.22 17.88
C GLN A 154 0.41 -12.54 16.43
N SER A 155 -0.70 -13.24 16.16
CA SER A 155 -1.13 -13.49 14.77
C SER A 155 -1.69 -12.25 14.08
N ARG A 156 -1.89 -11.16 14.84
CA ARG A 156 -2.50 -9.91 14.40
C ARG A 156 -1.56 -8.71 14.53
N GLU A 157 -0.29 -8.97 14.27
CA GLU A 157 0.77 -7.97 14.19
C GLU A 157 0.46 -6.85 13.18
N LEU A 158 1.15 -5.72 13.33
CA LEU A 158 1.03 -4.62 12.38
C LEU A 158 1.78 -5.00 11.11
N TRP A 159 1.08 -4.87 10.00
CA TRP A 159 1.55 -5.34 8.71
C TRP A 159 2.11 -4.17 7.91
N PHE A 160 3.40 -4.26 7.64
CA PHE A 160 4.11 -3.28 6.83
C PHE A 160 4.60 -3.94 5.56
N SER A 161 4.41 -3.26 4.43
CA SER A 161 4.79 -3.79 3.13
C SER A 161 4.93 -2.66 2.12
N VAL A 162 5.24 -3.05 0.87
CA VAL A 162 5.15 -2.13 -0.28
C VAL A 162 3.76 -1.52 -0.44
N ASN A 163 2.69 -2.20 -0.03
CA ASN A 163 1.32 -1.69 -0.14
C ASN A 163 0.94 -0.78 1.04
N ASN A 164 1.61 -0.94 2.19
CA ASN A 164 1.19 -0.40 3.48
C ASN A 164 2.38 0.10 4.30
N LYS A 165 2.98 1.22 3.87
CA LYS A 165 3.88 1.97 4.75
C LYS A 165 3.08 2.65 5.86
N PRO A 166 3.63 2.83 7.08
CA PRO A 166 3.00 3.70 8.06
C PRO A 166 2.87 5.11 7.48
N ILE A 167 1.71 5.73 7.63
CA ILE A 167 1.44 7.07 7.10
C ILE A 167 1.21 8.01 8.26
N ILE A 168 2.12 8.95 8.48
CA ILE A 168 1.84 10.09 9.36
C ILE A 168 0.91 11.06 8.66
N LEU A 169 -0.17 11.44 9.32
CA LEU A 169 -1.09 12.46 8.86
C LEU A 169 -1.56 13.24 10.09
N ASN A 170 -1.22 14.53 10.15
CA ASN A 170 -1.44 15.36 11.33
C ASN A 170 -0.83 14.69 12.58
N ASP A 171 -1.59 14.61 13.68
CA ASP A 171 -1.18 13.97 14.93
C ASP A 171 -1.47 12.46 14.97
N GLN A 172 -1.57 11.80 13.82
CA GLN A 172 -1.91 10.38 13.72
C GLN A 172 -0.94 9.61 12.82
N ILE A 173 -0.66 8.35 13.19
CA ILE A 173 0.02 7.38 12.34
C ILE A 173 -1.00 6.31 11.92
N PHE A 174 -1.26 6.18 10.63
CA PHE A 174 -2.10 5.13 10.07
C PHE A 174 -1.25 3.93 9.63
N GLY A 175 -1.80 2.73 9.77
CA GLY A 175 -1.20 1.53 9.22
C GLY A 175 -2.22 0.41 9.06
N VAL A 176 -1.75 -0.70 8.49
CA VAL A 176 -2.58 -1.88 8.23
C VAL A 176 -2.26 -2.97 9.23
N MET A 177 -3.28 -3.73 9.60
CA MET A 177 -3.14 -4.90 10.47
C MET A 177 -2.98 -6.16 9.65
N ASN A 178 -2.21 -7.11 10.17
CA ASN A 178 -2.24 -8.46 9.64
C ASN A 178 -3.60 -9.10 9.91
N LEU A 179 -4.00 -9.95 8.98
CA LEU A 179 -5.23 -10.71 9.08
C LEU A 179 -5.07 -11.89 10.02
N LYS A 180 -6.18 -12.26 10.64
CA LYS A 180 -6.25 -13.49 11.42
C LYS A 180 -6.10 -14.71 10.51
N VAL A 181 -5.09 -15.53 10.82
CA VAL A 181 -4.88 -16.84 10.20
C VAL A 181 -5.54 -17.92 11.06
N LYS A 182 -6.40 -18.75 10.47
CA LYS A 182 -7.03 -19.91 11.12
C LYS A 182 -6.83 -21.13 10.24
N SER A 183 -6.11 -22.15 10.73
CA SER A 183 -5.93 -23.45 10.02
C SER A 183 -5.62 -23.24 8.53
N ASP A 184 -4.53 -22.52 8.24
CA ASP A 184 -4.03 -22.14 6.91
C ASP A 184 -4.97 -21.29 6.04
N LYS A 185 -5.93 -20.59 6.67
CA LYS A 185 -6.89 -19.72 5.99
C LYS A 185 -6.87 -18.31 6.58
N TYR A 186 -6.88 -17.31 5.70
CA TYR A 186 -7.11 -15.92 6.11
C TYR A 186 -8.61 -15.65 6.19
N VAL A 187 -9.05 -15.13 7.34
CA VAL A 187 -10.46 -14.81 7.59
C VAL A 187 -10.60 -13.31 7.86
N PHE A 188 -11.58 -12.70 7.20
CA PHE A 188 -11.85 -11.26 7.26
C PHE A 188 -12.93 -11.01 8.31
N THR A 189 -12.56 -11.12 9.58
CA THR A 189 -13.46 -10.74 10.69
C THR A 189 -13.14 -9.36 11.26
N ASP A 190 -12.07 -8.74 10.76
CA ASP A 190 -11.40 -7.65 11.45
C ASP A 190 -11.38 -6.35 10.64
N LEU A 191 -11.15 -5.24 11.36
CA LEU A 191 -10.86 -3.95 10.73
C LEU A 191 -9.43 -3.97 10.19
N PRO A 192 -9.19 -3.66 8.90
CA PRO A 192 -7.86 -3.75 8.31
C PRO A 192 -6.93 -2.61 8.71
N VAL A 193 -7.46 -1.49 9.21
CA VAL A 193 -6.67 -0.27 9.45
C VAL A 193 -6.74 0.14 10.91
N TYR A 194 -5.59 0.55 11.44
CA TYR A 194 -5.45 1.20 12.73
C TYR A 194 -4.95 2.64 12.57
N HIS A 195 -5.14 3.44 13.60
CA HIS A 195 -4.40 4.68 13.79
C HIS A 195 -3.77 4.72 15.18
N TYR A 196 -2.64 5.40 15.32
CA TYR A 196 -2.02 5.75 16.59
C TYR A 196 -2.05 7.26 16.76
N SER A 197 -2.65 7.73 17.86
CA SER A 197 -2.65 9.14 18.22
C SER A 197 -1.31 9.52 18.85
N LEU A 198 -0.57 10.43 18.20
CA LEU A 198 0.68 10.99 18.72
C LEU A 198 0.44 11.80 20.01
N LYS A 199 -0.75 12.39 20.16
CA LYS A 199 -1.14 13.18 21.33
C LYS A 199 -1.53 12.32 22.53
N GLU A 200 -2.31 11.26 22.30
CA GLU A 200 -2.80 10.37 23.37
C GLU A 200 -1.88 9.18 23.64
N ALA A 201 -0.86 8.98 22.79
CA ALA A 201 0.03 7.83 22.79
C ALA A 201 -0.73 6.49 22.77
N LYS A 202 -1.81 6.42 21.98
CA LYS A 202 -2.74 5.29 21.97
C LYS A 202 -3.07 4.83 20.56
N VAL A 203 -3.00 3.52 20.35
CA VAL A 203 -3.45 2.85 19.14
C VAL A 203 -4.94 2.48 19.22
N GLN A 204 -5.66 2.67 18.12
CA GLN A 204 -7.08 2.33 17.98
C GLN A 204 -7.37 1.82 16.56
N LEU A 205 -8.40 0.99 16.42
CA LEU A 205 -8.89 0.58 15.11
C LEU A 205 -9.70 1.70 14.45
N VAL A 206 -9.55 1.87 13.14
CA VAL A 206 -10.40 2.77 12.36
C VAL A 206 -11.69 2.03 12.00
N LYS A 207 -12.75 2.27 12.78
CA LYS A 207 -14.03 1.50 12.71
C LYS A 207 -14.80 1.65 11.39
N GLN A 208 -14.52 2.73 10.67
CA GLN A 208 -15.18 3.07 9.41
C GLN A 208 -14.56 2.35 8.22
N ILE A 209 -13.28 1.96 8.30
CA ILE A 209 -12.61 1.19 7.26
C ILE A 209 -12.82 -0.29 7.55
N ARG A 210 -13.48 -0.98 6.62
CA ARG A 210 -13.84 -2.40 6.72
C ARG A 210 -13.54 -3.09 5.39
N PHE A 211 -13.41 -4.40 5.44
CA PHE A 211 -13.38 -5.19 4.20
C PHE A 211 -14.72 -5.09 3.46
N PRO A 212 -14.69 -5.06 2.11
CA PRO A 212 -15.88 -5.13 1.26
C PRO A 212 -16.68 -6.40 1.54
N ALA A 213 -17.99 -6.36 1.31
CA ALA A 213 -18.88 -7.50 1.54
C ALA A 213 -18.45 -8.78 0.81
N ASP A 214 -17.79 -8.62 -0.35
CA ASP A 214 -17.26 -9.73 -1.15
C ASP A 214 -16.25 -10.61 -0.40
N TYR A 215 -15.52 -10.04 0.57
CA TYR A 215 -14.57 -10.80 1.39
C TYR A 215 -15.23 -11.54 2.56
N MET A 216 -16.46 -11.16 2.91
CA MET A 216 -17.11 -11.55 4.17
C MET A 216 -17.89 -12.87 4.08
N ASN A 217 -17.92 -13.52 2.92
CA ASN A 217 -18.58 -14.81 2.76
C ASN A 217 -17.81 -15.89 3.54
N PRO A 218 -18.41 -16.53 4.56
CA PRO A 218 -17.71 -17.49 5.43
C PRO A 218 -17.30 -18.79 4.73
N LYS A 219 -17.75 -19.02 3.50
CA LYS A 219 -17.35 -20.17 2.67
C LYS A 219 -16.12 -19.91 1.81
N ASP A 220 -15.74 -18.65 1.64
CA ASP A 220 -14.58 -18.25 0.87
C ASP A 220 -13.33 -18.32 1.74
N ASN A 221 -12.21 -18.78 1.16
CA ASN A 221 -10.90 -18.54 1.76
C ASN A 221 -10.03 -17.77 0.79
N TRP A 222 -9.17 -16.94 1.36
CA TRP A 222 -8.38 -16.01 0.59
C TRP A 222 -6.91 -16.24 0.88
N ALA A 223 -6.12 -16.31 -0.19
CA ALA A 223 -4.65 -16.30 -0.12
C ALA A 223 -4.09 -14.92 0.29
N PRO A 224 -2.81 -14.85 0.71
CA PRO A 224 -2.14 -13.60 1.08
C PRO A 224 -2.29 -12.45 0.07
N TYR A 225 -2.24 -12.74 -1.22
CA TYR A 225 -2.29 -11.73 -2.28
C TYR A 225 -3.70 -11.17 -2.56
N HIS A 226 -4.76 -11.71 -1.94
CA HIS A 226 -6.12 -11.19 -2.13
C HIS A 226 -6.46 -10.05 -1.18
N TRP A 227 -5.82 -9.99 -0.01
CA TRP A 227 -6.38 -9.24 1.10
C TRP A 227 -5.72 -7.90 1.35
N GLU A 228 -4.42 -7.84 1.08
CA GLU A 228 -3.59 -6.71 1.46
C GLU A 228 -4.06 -5.45 0.73
N PRO A 229 -4.71 -4.49 1.42
CA PRO A 229 -5.10 -3.26 0.76
C PRO A 229 -3.85 -2.47 0.38
N SER A 230 -3.92 -1.69 -0.69
CA SER A 230 -2.92 -0.66 -0.95
C SER A 230 -3.40 0.64 -0.33
N VAL A 231 -2.60 1.26 0.53
CA VAL A 231 -2.95 2.49 1.25
C VAL A 231 -1.94 3.59 0.93
N CYS A 232 -2.42 4.79 0.67
CA CYS A 232 -1.56 5.96 0.42
C CYS A 232 -2.16 7.24 1.02
N ARG A 233 -1.30 8.25 1.24
CA ARG A 233 -1.75 9.58 1.66
C ARG A 233 -2.54 10.23 0.52
N TYR A 234 -3.66 10.84 0.85
CA TYR A 234 -4.49 11.55 -0.12
C TYR A 234 -5.16 12.76 0.55
N ARG A 235 -4.77 13.97 0.13
CA ARG A 235 -5.23 15.23 0.71
C ARG A 235 -5.06 15.23 2.24
N ASN A 236 -6.13 15.50 2.98
CA ASN A 236 -6.17 15.52 4.44
C ASN A 236 -6.54 14.14 5.03
N GLY A 237 -6.35 13.06 4.27
CA GLY A 237 -6.79 11.71 4.62
C GLY A 237 -5.91 10.63 3.98
N ILE A 238 -6.50 9.45 3.83
CA ILE A 238 -5.89 8.33 3.11
C ILE A 238 -6.82 7.86 2.00
N ALA A 239 -6.23 7.36 0.92
CA ALA A 239 -6.94 6.60 -0.09
C ALA A 239 -6.46 5.15 -0.04
N TYR A 240 -7.39 4.21 -0.27
CA TYR A 240 -7.06 2.80 -0.27
C TYR A 240 -7.88 2.00 -1.28
N SER A 241 -7.36 0.86 -1.71
CA SER A 241 -8.08 -0.09 -2.55
C SER A 241 -7.74 -1.52 -2.16
N PHE A 242 -8.69 -2.44 -2.37
CA PHE A 242 -8.51 -3.85 -2.12
C PHE A 242 -8.14 -4.62 -3.40
N PRO A 243 -7.26 -5.65 -3.33
CA PRO A 243 -6.76 -6.33 -4.53
C PRO A 243 -7.80 -6.94 -5.46
N ILE A 244 -8.92 -7.45 -4.94
CA ILE A 244 -9.99 -8.04 -5.77
C ILE A 244 -11.21 -7.12 -5.94
N GLY A 245 -11.20 -5.94 -5.31
CA GLY A 245 -12.30 -4.99 -5.36
C GLY A 245 -12.12 -3.98 -6.49
N ASP A 246 -13.22 -3.58 -7.13
CA ASP A 246 -13.19 -2.58 -8.19
C ASP A 246 -13.01 -1.17 -7.63
N SER A 247 -13.60 -0.89 -6.47
CA SER A 247 -13.63 0.45 -5.90
C SER A 247 -12.30 0.93 -5.32
N VAL A 248 -12.10 2.24 -5.38
CA VAL A 248 -11.14 2.98 -4.57
C VAL A 248 -11.91 3.73 -3.48
N TYR A 249 -11.37 3.77 -2.27
CA TYR A 249 -12.00 4.42 -1.13
C TYR A 249 -11.15 5.58 -0.66
N ALA A 250 -11.79 6.67 -0.25
CA ALA A 250 -11.17 7.80 0.43
C ALA A 250 -11.70 7.90 1.85
N TYR A 251 -10.79 7.97 2.83
CA TYR A 251 -11.11 8.17 4.24
C TYR A 251 -10.54 9.50 4.72
N ASN A 252 -11.40 10.32 5.33
CA ASN A 252 -11.00 11.56 5.99
C ASN A 252 -11.12 11.38 7.52
N PRO A 253 -10.03 11.50 8.28
CA PRO A 253 -10.06 11.35 9.73
C PRO A 253 -10.75 12.51 10.46
N ASN A 254 -10.88 13.68 9.84
CA ASN A 254 -11.49 14.84 10.50
C ASN A 254 -13.02 14.74 10.63
N ASP A 255 -13.68 14.11 9.66
CA ASP A 255 -15.13 13.85 9.67
C ASP A 255 -15.47 12.36 9.83
N GLU A 256 -14.44 11.52 10.01
CA GLU A 256 -14.50 10.06 10.09
C GLU A 256 -15.28 9.40 8.93
N LYS A 257 -15.31 10.02 7.74
CA LYS A 257 -16.11 9.53 6.61
C LYS A 257 -15.29 8.71 5.63
N VAL A 258 -15.85 7.59 5.18
CA VAL A 258 -15.38 6.82 4.03
C VAL A 258 -16.29 7.08 2.83
N THR A 259 -15.71 7.40 1.69
CA THR A 259 -16.40 7.48 0.40
C THR A 259 -15.85 6.42 -0.54
N ALA A 260 -16.73 5.60 -1.12
CA ALA A 260 -16.37 4.60 -2.12
C ALA A 260 -16.58 5.17 -3.53
N HIS A 261 -15.59 4.99 -4.39
CA HIS A 261 -15.60 5.40 -5.78
C HIS A 261 -15.42 4.16 -6.66
N TYR A 262 -16.44 3.83 -7.44
CA TYR A 262 -16.35 2.74 -8.40
C TYR A 262 -15.34 3.10 -9.49
N VAL A 263 -14.41 2.20 -9.75
CA VAL A 263 -13.43 2.32 -10.84
C VAL A 263 -13.58 1.09 -11.72
N PRO A 264 -13.95 1.21 -13.00
CA PRO A 264 -14.10 0.07 -13.88
C PRO A 264 -12.78 -0.70 -14.01
N GLY A 265 -12.84 -2.02 -13.88
CA GLY A 265 -11.69 -2.89 -14.06
C GLY A 265 -11.11 -2.78 -15.47
N VAL A 266 -9.82 -3.13 -15.63
CA VAL A 266 -9.13 -3.15 -16.92
C VAL A 266 -9.81 -4.08 -17.93
N ALA A 267 -9.50 -3.95 -19.22
CA ALA A 267 -10.06 -4.83 -20.25
C ALA A 267 -9.78 -6.31 -19.93
N GLY A 268 -10.84 -7.14 -19.92
CA GLY A 268 -10.75 -8.56 -19.60
C GLY A 268 -10.56 -8.89 -18.11
N TYR A 269 -10.65 -7.89 -17.22
CA TYR A 269 -10.53 -8.08 -15.77
C TYR A 269 -11.55 -9.11 -15.28
N GLN A 270 -11.04 -10.08 -14.52
CA GLN A 270 -11.83 -11.05 -13.77
C GLN A 270 -11.29 -11.07 -12.34
N PRO A 271 -12.11 -10.77 -11.32
CA PRO A 271 -11.68 -10.84 -9.94
C PRO A 271 -11.09 -12.21 -9.62
N ALA A 272 -9.98 -12.23 -8.89
CA ALA A 272 -9.40 -13.49 -8.43
C ALA A 272 -10.41 -14.24 -7.54
N PRO A 273 -10.72 -15.52 -7.83
CA PRO A 273 -11.66 -16.29 -7.03
C PRO A 273 -11.04 -16.66 -5.68
N SER A 274 -11.91 -16.95 -4.70
CA SER A 274 -11.49 -17.56 -3.44
C SER A 274 -10.90 -18.97 -3.68
N ILE A 275 -10.01 -19.41 -2.78
CA ILE A 275 -9.36 -20.72 -2.83
C ILE A 275 -9.94 -21.59 -1.71
N LYS A 276 -10.49 -22.76 -2.02
CA LYS A 276 -11.19 -23.60 -1.03
C LYS A 276 -10.25 -24.31 -0.05
N GLU A 277 -9.09 -24.77 -0.50
CA GLU A 277 -8.09 -25.50 0.32
C GLU A 277 -6.66 -25.31 -0.23
N PRO A 278 -6.03 -24.15 0.02
CA PRO A 278 -4.82 -23.74 -0.71
C PRO A 278 -3.64 -24.69 -0.49
N SER A 279 -3.38 -25.57 -1.45
CA SER A 279 -2.04 -26.17 -1.60
C SER A 279 -1.04 -25.12 -2.10
N MET A 280 0.26 -25.35 -1.93
CA MET A 280 1.28 -24.46 -2.51
C MET A 280 1.12 -24.34 -4.04
N GLU A 281 0.73 -25.41 -4.72
CA GLU A 281 0.46 -25.38 -6.16
C GLU A 281 -0.76 -24.52 -6.50
N GLU A 282 -1.85 -24.63 -5.73
CA GLU A 282 -3.04 -23.80 -5.90
C GLU A 282 -2.76 -22.31 -5.63
N LEU A 283 -1.95 -22.01 -4.61
CA LEU A 283 -1.50 -20.64 -4.32
C LEU A 283 -0.68 -20.06 -5.48
N ASN A 284 0.27 -20.83 -6.01
CA ASN A 284 1.11 -20.41 -7.12
C ASN A 284 0.29 -20.22 -8.41
N ASN A 285 -0.61 -21.17 -8.72
CA ASN A 285 -1.50 -21.07 -9.88
C ASN A 285 -2.50 -19.92 -9.73
N GLY A 286 -3.04 -19.72 -8.53
CA GLY A 286 -3.94 -18.61 -8.24
C GLY A 286 -3.26 -17.25 -8.42
N ALA A 287 -2.06 -17.06 -7.86
CA ALA A 287 -1.29 -15.83 -8.05
C ALA A 287 -0.91 -15.59 -9.51
N LYS A 288 -0.53 -16.65 -10.23
CA LYS A 288 -0.23 -16.61 -11.67
C LYS A 288 -1.42 -16.11 -12.48
N ASN A 289 -2.62 -16.63 -12.22
CA ASN A 289 -3.82 -16.42 -13.03
C ASN A 289 -4.71 -15.26 -12.56
N ALA A 290 -4.48 -14.72 -11.36
CA ALA A 290 -5.29 -13.64 -10.80
C ALA A 290 -5.10 -12.31 -11.54
N TYR A 291 -6.20 -11.58 -11.73
CA TYR A 291 -6.11 -10.12 -11.81
C TYR A 291 -6.11 -9.53 -10.40
N LEU A 292 -5.27 -8.53 -10.15
CA LEU A 292 -5.17 -7.88 -8.85
C LEU A 292 -4.98 -6.38 -9.01
N ASN A 293 -5.87 -5.61 -8.40
CA ASN A 293 -5.73 -4.18 -8.17
C ASN A 293 -4.68 -3.92 -7.07
N TYR A 294 -3.42 -4.16 -7.40
CA TYR A 294 -2.36 -4.43 -6.42
C TYR A 294 -1.82 -3.16 -5.74
N LEU A 295 -1.51 -2.10 -6.50
CA LEU A 295 -0.99 -0.84 -5.93
C LEU A 295 -1.88 0.34 -6.29
N LEU A 296 -2.06 1.26 -5.35
CA LEU A 296 -2.70 2.56 -5.54
C LEU A 296 -1.82 3.68 -5.00
N ARG A 297 -1.52 4.69 -5.82
CA ARG A 297 -0.68 5.82 -5.41
C ARG A 297 -1.17 7.14 -5.95
N TYR A 298 -1.27 8.12 -5.07
CA TYR A 298 -1.59 9.49 -5.41
C TYR A 298 -0.34 10.23 -5.91
N ASP A 299 -0.47 10.86 -7.08
CA ASP A 299 0.49 11.81 -7.64
C ASP A 299 0.02 13.24 -7.34
N PRO A 300 0.64 13.94 -6.36
CA PRO A 300 0.25 15.29 -6.01
C PRO A 300 0.66 16.34 -7.05
N TYR A 301 1.57 16.04 -7.96
CA TYR A 301 2.04 16.99 -8.98
C TYR A 301 1.08 17.08 -10.15
N GLN A 302 0.47 15.94 -10.49
CA GLN A 302 -0.47 15.82 -11.62
C GLN A 302 -1.94 15.72 -11.17
N ASN A 303 -2.20 15.63 -9.86
CA ASN A 303 -3.52 15.44 -9.25
C ASN A 303 -4.25 14.21 -9.82
N VAL A 304 -3.57 13.07 -9.85
CA VAL A 304 -4.11 11.78 -10.30
C VAL A 304 -3.73 10.66 -9.34
N PHE A 305 -4.38 9.51 -9.48
CA PHE A 305 -3.87 8.25 -8.95
C PHE A 305 -3.32 7.36 -10.06
N TYR A 306 -2.23 6.66 -9.78
CA TYR A 306 -1.80 5.50 -10.53
C TYR A 306 -2.29 4.24 -9.80
N ARG A 307 -3.12 3.44 -10.47
CA ARG A 307 -3.52 2.11 -10.01
C ARG A 307 -2.83 1.05 -10.85
N PHE A 308 -1.97 0.25 -10.23
CA PHE A 308 -1.27 -0.85 -10.90
C PHE A 308 -2.14 -2.09 -10.80
N VAL A 309 -2.63 -2.53 -11.95
CA VAL A 309 -3.44 -3.73 -12.08
C VAL A 309 -2.58 -4.84 -12.64
N PHE A 310 -2.35 -5.88 -11.84
CA PHE A 310 -1.65 -7.06 -12.29
C PHE A 310 -2.58 -7.92 -13.12
N ARG A 311 -2.05 -8.41 -14.22
CA ARG A 311 -2.75 -9.28 -15.16
C ARG A 311 -2.22 -10.71 -15.03
N PRO A 312 -2.99 -11.72 -15.49
CA PRO A 312 -2.51 -13.10 -15.55
C PRO A 312 -1.17 -13.19 -16.30
N VAL A 313 -0.27 -14.06 -15.85
CA VAL A 313 0.96 -14.35 -16.59
C VAL A 313 0.58 -15.02 -17.91
N GLU A 314 1.11 -14.51 -19.03
CA GLU A 314 0.69 -14.94 -20.37
C GLU A 314 1.16 -16.36 -20.74
N LYS A 315 2.29 -16.78 -20.18
CA LYS A 315 2.90 -18.09 -20.44
C LYS A 315 2.61 -19.03 -19.29
N ASP A 316 2.50 -20.32 -19.61
CA ASP A 316 2.41 -21.36 -18.60
C ASP A 316 3.79 -21.59 -17.98
N GLU A 317 4.16 -20.69 -17.07
CA GLU A 317 5.37 -20.76 -16.29
C GLU A 317 5.08 -21.41 -14.93
N LYS A 318 6.10 -22.13 -14.42
CA LYS A 318 6.08 -22.71 -13.08
C LYS A 318 6.91 -21.83 -12.17
N TYR A 319 6.31 -21.47 -11.04
CA TYR A 319 6.94 -20.69 -9.99
C TYR A 319 7.14 -21.55 -8.76
N MET A 320 8.27 -21.35 -8.06
CA MET A 320 8.54 -22.01 -6.78
C MET A 320 7.58 -21.51 -5.69
N ASP A 321 7.23 -20.23 -5.74
CA ASP A 321 6.35 -19.56 -4.79
C ASP A 321 5.50 -18.48 -5.47
N TYR A 322 4.42 -18.09 -4.79
CA TYR A 322 3.46 -17.13 -5.34
C TYR A 322 4.01 -15.70 -5.42
N PHE A 323 5.03 -15.33 -4.62
CA PHE A 323 5.64 -14.00 -4.73
C PHE A 323 6.43 -13.89 -6.03
N SER A 324 7.18 -14.92 -6.40
CA SER A 324 7.87 -15.01 -7.70
C SER A 324 6.86 -14.87 -8.85
N ALA A 325 5.71 -15.56 -8.75
CA ALA A 325 4.63 -15.42 -9.73
C ALA A 325 4.11 -13.98 -9.82
N MET A 326 3.97 -13.28 -8.69
CA MET A 326 3.51 -11.90 -8.63
C MET A 326 4.51 -10.92 -9.26
N LEU A 327 5.83 -11.15 -9.12
CA LEU A 327 6.87 -10.27 -9.66
C LEU A 327 6.91 -10.25 -11.19
N ASP A 328 6.60 -11.38 -11.82
CA ASP A 328 6.65 -11.56 -13.28
C ASP A 328 5.37 -11.08 -14.00
N LYS A 329 4.32 -10.67 -13.26
CA LYS A 329 3.03 -10.34 -13.86
C LYS A 329 3.13 -9.14 -14.81
N PRO A 330 2.47 -9.19 -15.99
CA PRO A 330 2.23 -7.98 -16.77
C PRO A 330 1.34 -7.01 -15.98
N ILE A 331 1.52 -5.72 -16.23
CA ILE A 331 0.86 -4.66 -15.46
C ILE A 331 0.16 -3.70 -16.41
N THR A 332 -1.08 -3.36 -16.09
CA THR A 332 -1.74 -2.18 -16.64
C THR A 332 -1.76 -1.10 -15.57
N VAL A 333 -1.23 0.08 -15.87
CA VAL A 333 -1.37 1.25 -15.00
C VAL A 333 -2.59 2.04 -15.44
N GLN A 334 -3.64 2.06 -14.62
CA GLN A 334 -4.77 2.98 -14.80
C GLN A 334 -4.42 4.35 -14.21
N ILE A 335 -4.75 5.41 -14.95
CA ILE A 335 -4.64 6.81 -14.50
C ILE A 335 -6.03 7.26 -14.10
N LEU A 336 -6.22 7.55 -12.81
CA LEU A 336 -7.50 8.00 -12.25
C LEU A 336 -7.41 9.46 -11.90
N ASP A 337 -8.43 10.25 -12.22
CA ASP A 337 -8.49 11.64 -11.74
C ASP A 337 -8.73 11.68 -10.24
N ALA A 338 -7.99 12.53 -9.55
CA ALA A 338 -8.01 12.52 -8.11
C ALA A 338 -9.19 13.29 -7.50
N ASP A 339 -10.00 14.00 -8.28
CA ASP A 339 -11.22 14.66 -7.82
C ASP A 339 -12.44 13.74 -7.92
N ASP A 340 -12.60 13.03 -9.04
CA ASP A 340 -13.79 12.24 -9.33
C ASP A 340 -13.54 10.72 -9.47
N PHE A 341 -12.28 10.27 -9.44
CA PHE A 341 -11.85 8.88 -9.60
C PHE A 341 -12.21 8.26 -10.96
N SER A 342 -12.57 9.08 -11.96
CA SER A 342 -12.79 8.62 -13.32
C SER A 342 -11.49 8.16 -13.97
N VAL A 343 -11.56 7.10 -14.77
CA VAL A 343 -10.39 6.57 -15.48
C VAL A 343 -10.07 7.49 -16.67
N LYS A 344 -8.99 8.25 -16.56
CA LYS A 344 -8.51 9.15 -17.63
C LYS A 344 -7.70 8.41 -18.69
N GLY A 345 -7.22 7.22 -18.39
CA GLY A 345 -6.57 6.34 -19.37
C GLY A 345 -5.84 5.17 -18.74
N GLU A 346 -5.26 4.32 -19.58
CA GLU A 346 -4.63 3.06 -19.17
C GLU A 346 -3.38 2.80 -20.02
N THR A 347 -2.30 2.31 -19.43
CA THR A 347 -1.09 1.93 -20.17
C THR A 347 -0.60 0.55 -19.75
N ASP A 348 -0.45 -0.34 -20.73
CA ASP A 348 0.14 -1.65 -20.53
C ASP A 348 1.66 -1.56 -20.49
N LEU A 349 2.25 -2.14 -19.46
CA LEU A 349 3.68 -2.30 -19.28
C LEU A 349 4.05 -3.78 -19.47
N LYS A 350 5.15 -4.01 -20.17
CA LYS A 350 5.63 -5.36 -20.48
C LYS A 350 6.01 -6.10 -19.20
N ALA A 351 5.64 -7.38 -19.14
CA ALA A 351 6.08 -8.31 -18.10
C ALA A 351 7.62 -8.39 -18.05
N LYS A 352 8.17 -8.66 -16.87
CA LYS A 352 9.61 -8.93 -16.63
C LYS A 352 10.59 -7.78 -16.96
N ILE A 353 10.09 -6.60 -17.31
CA ILE A 353 10.92 -5.40 -17.54
C ILE A 353 11.02 -4.57 -16.25
N HIS A 354 9.89 -4.33 -15.59
CA HIS A 354 9.82 -3.44 -14.46
C HIS A 354 9.66 -4.18 -13.14
N TYR A 355 10.38 -3.73 -12.11
CA TYR A 355 10.22 -4.22 -10.74
C TYR A 355 9.26 -3.31 -9.97
N PHE A 356 7.96 -3.57 -10.08
CA PHE A 356 6.90 -2.68 -9.60
C PHE A 356 6.85 -2.46 -8.09
N ARG A 357 7.59 -3.23 -7.29
CA ARG A 357 7.68 -2.99 -5.84
C ARG A 357 8.56 -1.80 -5.52
N ASP A 358 9.41 -1.41 -6.47
CA ASP A 358 10.34 -0.30 -6.39
C ASP A 358 9.95 0.75 -7.44
N PHE A 359 9.29 1.80 -6.97
CA PHE A 359 8.88 2.93 -7.79
C PHE A 359 8.74 4.16 -6.88
N PHE A 360 8.71 5.33 -7.50
CA PHE A 360 8.40 6.58 -6.82
C PHE A 360 7.73 7.58 -7.76
N ILE A 361 7.10 8.60 -7.19
CA ILE A 361 6.52 9.72 -7.93
C ILE A 361 7.40 10.94 -7.67
N GLY A 362 8.05 11.43 -8.73
CA GLY A 362 8.80 12.67 -8.70
C GLY A 362 8.04 13.78 -9.41
N GLN A 363 8.56 15.01 -9.34
CA GLN A 363 7.96 16.18 -10.00
C GLN A 363 7.80 15.99 -11.52
N ASP A 364 8.71 15.24 -12.14
CA ASP A 364 8.71 15.00 -13.59
C ASP A 364 7.89 13.78 -14.04
N GLY A 365 7.26 13.05 -13.10
CA GLY A 365 6.39 11.92 -13.39
C GLY A 365 6.62 10.67 -12.53
N LEU A 366 6.12 9.54 -13.03
CA LEU A 366 6.19 8.23 -12.38
C LEU A 366 7.47 7.50 -12.78
N TYR A 367 8.25 7.05 -11.80
CA TYR A 367 9.49 6.31 -12.01
C TYR A 367 9.29 4.88 -11.55
N ILE A 368 9.47 3.90 -12.44
CA ILE A 368 9.30 2.48 -12.13
C ILE A 368 10.63 1.77 -12.36
N SER A 369 11.08 0.99 -11.38
CA SER A 369 12.39 0.34 -11.40
C SER A 369 12.53 -0.58 -12.60
N ASN A 370 13.70 -0.55 -13.22
CA ASN A 370 14.12 -1.43 -14.30
C ASN A 370 14.89 -2.65 -13.75
N ASN A 371 15.05 -2.78 -12.43
CA ASN A 371 15.92 -3.77 -11.79
C ASN A 371 15.27 -5.15 -11.62
N HIS A 372 14.27 -5.48 -12.45
CA HIS A 372 13.70 -6.82 -12.49
C HIS A 372 14.80 -7.83 -12.90
N SER A 373 14.90 -8.97 -12.22
CA SER A 373 15.99 -9.95 -12.45
C SER A 373 16.00 -10.49 -13.88
N ALA A 374 14.82 -10.65 -14.49
CA ALA A 374 14.66 -11.07 -15.88
C ALA A 374 14.72 -9.92 -16.92
N ASN A 375 14.92 -8.66 -16.52
CA ASN A 375 15.11 -7.58 -17.49
C ASN A 375 16.51 -7.70 -18.11
N PRO A 376 16.64 -7.85 -19.44
CA PRO A 376 17.95 -7.97 -20.10
C PRO A 376 18.83 -6.73 -19.95
N GLU A 377 18.26 -5.57 -19.62
CA GLU A 377 19.01 -4.34 -19.36
C GLU A 377 19.35 -4.12 -17.87
N ASN A 378 18.96 -5.06 -16.98
CA ASN A 378 19.29 -4.96 -15.57
C ASN A 378 20.82 -5.03 -15.37
N SER A 379 21.33 -4.15 -14.50
CA SER A 379 22.74 -4.11 -14.12
C SER A 379 22.84 -3.94 -12.62
N GLU A 380 23.52 -4.87 -11.96
CA GLU A 380 23.72 -4.85 -10.50
C GLU A 380 24.50 -3.64 -10.02
N GLY A 381 25.28 -3.00 -10.90
CA GLY A 381 26.01 -1.77 -10.58
C GLY A 381 25.16 -0.50 -10.59
N PHE A 382 23.85 -0.57 -10.91
CA PHE A 382 23.00 0.62 -11.01
C PHE A 382 21.60 0.38 -10.46
N ILE A 383 21.11 1.33 -9.65
CA ILE A 383 19.66 1.51 -9.50
C ILE A 383 19.18 2.25 -10.75
N SER A 384 18.14 1.71 -11.40
CA SER A 384 17.67 2.16 -12.69
C SER A 384 16.15 2.27 -12.70
N TYR A 385 15.61 3.38 -13.19
CA TYR A 385 14.18 3.61 -13.33
C TYR A 385 13.83 4.10 -14.72
N SER A 386 12.77 3.56 -15.30
CA SER A 386 12.12 4.20 -16.45
C SER A 386 11.24 5.32 -15.93
N LYS A 387 11.42 6.52 -16.48
CA LYS A 387 10.59 7.70 -16.18
C LYS A 387 9.41 7.76 -17.14
N PHE A 388 8.20 7.88 -16.63
CA PHE A 388 6.97 7.97 -17.41
C PHE A 388 6.26 9.30 -17.16
N LYS A 389 5.81 9.93 -18.24
CA LYS A 389 4.97 11.13 -18.22
C LYS A 389 3.57 10.82 -18.72
N ILE A 390 2.60 11.57 -18.23
CA ILE A 390 1.24 11.54 -18.75
C ILE A 390 1.18 12.38 -20.03
N VAL A 391 0.78 11.75 -21.12
CA VAL A 391 0.31 12.41 -22.34
C VAL A 391 -1.22 12.33 -22.33
N LYS A 392 -1.88 13.47 -22.52
CA LYS A 392 -3.34 13.62 -22.39
C LYS A 392 -4.04 13.42 -23.72
#